data_AF-A0A351DSA6-F1
#
_entry.id   AF-A0A351DSA6-F1
#
_cell.length_a   1.000
_cell.length_b   1.000
_cell.length_c   1.000
_cell.angle_alpha   90.00
_cell.angle_beta   90.00
_cell.angle_gamma   90.00
#
_symmetry.space_group_name_H-M   'P 1'
#
loop_
_entity.id
_entity.type
_entity.pdbx_description
1 polymer ?
#
loop_
_entity_poly.entity_id
_entity_poly.type
_entity_poly.pdbx_seq_one_letter_code
_entity_poly.pdbx_strand_id
1 'polypeptide(L)'
;MSHDYIHQNRRLSQSNASWIQQFACEDIDCLIICRGPIRKEVMDVFTEMGAKSSILLSEKDSIIYQNALAPELRLISDPTRIHRVPDYTGASKEERDQRIQQIIQIAKDNGHNSIFAGYGFMAEDESLVRAIEESGLTFIGPCSRTVRQAGLKDEAKRTALAADVSVVPGVDDLTVRTLLAKASREGGLDVIAKAHQLQIPDGASDAYQAEALLAASYQALVDVISIDEIA
;
A
#
# COMPACT_ATOMS: atom_id res chain seq x y z
N MET A 1 23.80 -22.58 -19.64
CA MET A 1 24.56 -23.06 -18.47
C MET A 1 23.59 -23.09 -17.31
N SER A 2 23.24 -24.27 -16.79
CA SER A 2 22.46 -24.37 -15.55
C SER A 2 23.41 -24.12 -14.38
N HIS A 3 23.20 -23.04 -13.63
CA HIS A 3 23.92 -22.82 -12.38
C HIS A 3 23.08 -23.37 -11.23
N ASP A 4 23.64 -24.33 -10.48
CA ASP A 4 22.89 -25.08 -9.48
C ASP A 4 22.32 -24.18 -8.37
N TYR A 5 22.96 -23.06 -8.03
CA TYR A 5 22.42 -22.12 -7.03
C TYR A 5 21.29 -21.22 -7.55
N ILE A 6 21.06 -21.18 -8.86
CA ILE A 6 20.09 -20.27 -9.50
C ILE A 6 18.87 -21.06 -10.03
N HIS A 7 19.09 -22.28 -10.53
CA HIS A 7 18.05 -23.11 -11.15
C HIS A 7 17.76 -24.40 -10.36
N GLN A 8 17.68 -24.28 -9.04
CA GLN A 8 17.19 -25.36 -8.18
C GLN A 8 15.67 -25.29 -8.04
N ASN A 9 15.04 -26.46 -7.95
CA ASN A 9 13.62 -26.57 -7.58
C ASN A 9 13.43 -26.00 -6.17
N ARG A 10 12.63 -24.94 -6.04
CA ARG A 10 12.41 -24.22 -4.77
C ARG A 10 11.27 -24.80 -3.94
N ARG A 11 10.71 -25.94 -4.33
CA ARG A 11 9.67 -26.66 -3.56
C ARG A 11 10.28 -27.34 -2.34
N LEU A 12 10.36 -26.60 -1.24
CA LEU A 12 10.98 -27.06 0.00
C LEU A 12 10.24 -28.25 0.63
N SER A 13 8.96 -28.46 0.29
CA SER A 13 8.19 -29.65 0.70
C SER A 13 8.82 -30.96 0.22
N GLN A 14 9.59 -30.94 -0.86
CA GLN A 14 10.26 -32.11 -1.43
C GLN A 14 11.64 -32.38 -0.81
N SER A 15 12.07 -31.56 0.15
CA SER A 15 13.33 -31.76 0.86
C SER A 15 13.29 -33.02 1.73
N ASN A 16 14.44 -33.67 1.93
CA ASN A 16 14.56 -34.81 2.84
C ASN A 16 14.63 -34.39 4.33
N ALA A 17 14.77 -33.10 4.62
CA ALA A 17 14.86 -32.57 5.99
C ALA A 17 13.54 -31.94 6.42
N SER A 18 12.95 -32.47 7.50
CA SER A 18 11.67 -31.96 8.05
C SER A 18 11.74 -30.49 8.45
N TRP A 19 12.89 -30.00 8.93
CA TRP A 19 13.10 -28.58 9.23
C TRP A 19 12.97 -27.69 7.99
N ILE A 20 13.47 -28.14 6.82
CA ILE A 20 13.37 -27.38 5.57
C ILE A 20 11.92 -27.37 5.05
N GLN A 21 11.22 -28.50 5.18
CA GLN A 21 9.82 -28.63 4.77
C GLN A 21 8.89 -27.65 5.50
N GLN A 22 9.25 -27.16 6.69
CA GLN A 22 8.45 -26.16 7.42
C GLN A 22 8.42 -24.79 6.74
N PHE A 23 9.35 -24.51 5.82
CA PHE A 23 9.41 -23.28 5.05
C PHE A 23 8.80 -23.41 3.65
N ALA A 24 8.11 -24.52 3.39
CA ALA A 24 7.44 -24.74 2.12
C ALA A 24 6.26 -23.76 1.95
N CYS A 25 5.99 -23.36 0.71
CA CYS A 25 5.08 -22.26 0.37
C CYS A 25 3.89 -22.72 -0.50
N GLU A 26 3.68 -24.04 -0.65
CA GLU A 26 2.64 -24.60 -1.50
C GLU A 26 1.22 -24.36 -0.96
N ASP A 27 1.09 -23.93 0.29
CA ASP A 27 -0.15 -23.46 0.89
C ASP A 27 -0.54 -22.05 0.44
N ILE A 28 0.39 -21.26 -0.13
CA ILE A 28 0.13 -19.92 -0.64
C ILE A 28 -0.75 -20.01 -1.91
N ASP A 29 -1.88 -19.30 -1.89
CA ASP A 29 -2.72 -19.03 -3.05
C ASP A 29 -2.95 -17.51 -3.17
N CYS A 30 -2.11 -16.88 -4.00
CA CYS A 30 -1.94 -15.44 -4.01
C CYS A 30 -2.66 -14.73 -5.16
N LEU A 31 -3.47 -13.72 -4.85
CA LEU A 31 -3.97 -12.76 -5.84
C LEU A 31 -2.93 -11.64 -6.07
N ILE A 32 -2.41 -11.54 -7.28
CA ILE A 32 -1.44 -10.51 -7.68
C ILE A 32 -2.17 -9.31 -8.27
N ILE A 33 -2.05 -8.15 -7.62
CA ILE A 33 -2.78 -6.92 -7.99
C ILE A 33 -1.91 -5.82 -8.60
N CYS A 34 -0.60 -6.08 -8.80
CA CYS A 34 0.31 -5.20 -9.54
C CYS A 34 0.27 -5.47 -11.04
N ARG A 35 0.96 -4.68 -11.88
CA ARG A 35 1.11 -4.90 -13.34
C ARG A 35 2.56 -4.83 -13.80
N GLY A 36 2.81 -5.21 -15.06
CA GLY A 36 4.12 -5.06 -15.69
C GLY A 36 5.11 -6.18 -15.30
N PRO A 37 6.44 -5.95 -15.46
CA PRO A 37 7.46 -6.98 -15.29
C PRO A 37 7.43 -7.68 -13.93
N ILE A 38 7.20 -6.93 -12.85
CA ILE A 38 7.15 -7.48 -11.48
C ILE A 38 6.08 -8.55 -11.30
N ARG A 39 4.94 -8.41 -11.99
CA ARG A 39 3.88 -9.43 -11.96
C ARG A 39 4.42 -10.76 -12.50
N LYS A 40 5.14 -10.73 -13.61
CA LYS A 40 5.73 -11.91 -14.23
C LYS A 40 6.81 -12.53 -13.33
N GLU A 41 7.71 -11.71 -12.80
CA GLU A 41 8.77 -12.17 -11.89
C GLU A 41 8.18 -12.92 -10.69
N VAL A 42 7.12 -12.38 -10.10
CA VAL A 42 6.43 -13.00 -8.95
C VAL A 42 5.71 -14.28 -9.34
N MET A 43 5.08 -14.33 -10.52
CA MET A 43 4.47 -15.56 -11.03
C MET A 43 5.51 -16.67 -11.23
N ASP A 44 6.68 -16.33 -11.76
CA ASP A 44 7.78 -17.27 -11.98
C ASP A 44 8.28 -17.81 -10.61
N VAL A 45 8.51 -16.92 -9.63
CA VAL A 45 8.94 -17.28 -8.28
C VAL A 45 7.90 -18.16 -7.55
N PHE A 46 6.61 -17.81 -7.60
CA PHE A 46 5.56 -18.64 -7.00
C PHE A 46 5.48 -20.02 -7.64
N THR A 47 5.62 -20.10 -8.97
CA THR A 47 5.61 -21.38 -9.69
C THR A 47 6.79 -22.26 -9.28
N GLU A 48 7.99 -21.68 -9.13
CA GLU A 48 9.19 -22.37 -8.67
C GLU A 48 9.08 -22.86 -7.22
N MET A 49 8.43 -22.09 -6.34
CA MET A 49 8.17 -22.48 -4.94
C MET A 49 6.99 -23.46 -4.80
N GLY A 50 6.17 -23.61 -5.85
CA GLY A 50 4.99 -24.44 -5.86
C GLY A 50 3.72 -23.82 -5.29
N ALA A 51 3.76 -22.52 -4.99
CA ALA A 51 2.60 -21.71 -4.66
C ALA A 51 1.67 -21.53 -5.87
N LYS A 52 0.41 -21.23 -5.59
CA LYS A 52 -0.58 -20.84 -6.59
C LYS A 52 -0.70 -19.32 -6.66
N SER A 53 -1.06 -18.82 -7.83
CA SER A 53 -1.29 -17.40 -8.01
C SER A 53 -2.35 -17.11 -9.06
N SER A 54 -3.13 -16.08 -8.86
CA SER A 54 -4.02 -15.51 -9.88
C SER A 54 -3.68 -14.05 -10.07
N ILE A 55 -4.12 -13.46 -11.17
CA ILE A 55 -3.84 -12.05 -11.46
C ILE A 55 -5.14 -11.24 -11.48
N LEU A 56 -5.03 -10.01 -11.01
CA LEU A 56 -5.99 -8.98 -11.30
C LEU A 56 -5.62 -8.31 -12.63
N LEU A 57 -6.55 -8.22 -13.56
CA LEU A 57 -6.36 -7.57 -14.85
C LEU A 57 -7.28 -6.36 -14.96
N SER A 58 -6.68 -5.17 -15.04
CA SER A 58 -7.40 -3.96 -15.41
C SER A 58 -7.90 -4.05 -16.84
N GLU A 59 -9.14 -3.63 -17.11
CA GLU A 59 -9.67 -3.51 -18.47
C GLU A 59 -8.80 -2.60 -19.34
N LYS A 60 -8.17 -1.58 -18.73
CA LYS A 60 -7.21 -0.66 -19.40
C LYS A 60 -5.92 -1.36 -19.84
N ASP A 61 -5.59 -2.51 -19.24
CA ASP A 61 -4.43 -3.36 -19.59
C ASP A 61 -4.83 -4.61 -20.39
N SER A 62 -6.12 -4.74 -20.73
CA SER A 62 -6.60 -5.88 -21.50
C SER A 62 -6.19 -5.76 -22.97
N ILE A 63 -6.19 -6.92 -23.65
CA ILE A 63 -5.89 -7.07 -25.09
C ILE A 63 -6.78 -6.22 -26.02
N ILE A 64 -7.80 -5.55 -25.49
CA ILE A 64 -8.69 -4.66 -26.24
C ILE A 64 -7.94 -3.39 -26.68
N TYR A 65 -6.88 -2.99 -25.98
CA TYR A 65 -6.07 -1.82 -26.33
C TYR A 65 -4.78 -2.21 -27.07
N GLN A 66 -4.59 -1.67 -28.28
CA GLN A 66 -3.52 -2.05 -29.23
C GLN A 66 -2.07 -2.00 -28.67
N ASN A 67 -1.83 -1.24 -27.60
CA ASN A 67 -0.49 -1.06 -26.99
C ASN A 67 -0.38 -1.58 -25.55
N ALA A 68 -1.44 -2.19 -24.99
CA ALA A 68 -1.47 -2.68 -23.61
C ALA A 68 -1.57 -4.19 -23.61
N LEU A 69 -0.50 -4.86 -24.02
CA LEU A 69 -0.42 -6.31 -23.92
C LEU A 69 0.25 -6.65 -22.60
N ALA A 70 -0.53 -7.17 -21.64
CA ALA A 70 -0.01 -7.94 -20.52
C ALA A 70 0.61 -9.23 -21.08
N PRO A 71 1.95 -9.32 -21.29
CA PRO A 71 2.57 -10.48 -21.94
C PRO A 71 2.33 -11.78 -21.16
N GLU A 72 2.18 -11.69 -19.84
CA GLU A 72 1.89 -12.79 -18.93
C GLU A 72 0.57 -13.51 -19.23
N LEU A 73 -0.39 -12.85 -19.90
CA LEU A 73 -1.63 -13.51 -20.32
C LEU A 73 -1.36 -14.69 -21.27
N ARG A 74 -0.23 -14.68 -22.00
CA ARG A 74 0.19 -15.80 -22.85
C ARG A 74 0.74 -16.99 -22.05
N LEU A 75 1.15 -16.77 -20.81
CA LEU A 75 1.69 -17.79 -19.91
C LEU A 75 0.61 -18.42 -19.04
N ILE A 76 -0.51 -17.71 -18.84
CA ILE A 76 -1.66 -18.21 -18.08
C ILE A 76 -2.52 -19.07 -19.00
N SER A 77 -2.38 -20.38 -18.87
CA SER A 77 -3.17 -21.34 -19.64
C SER A 77 -4.61 -21.48 -19.14
N ASP A 78 -4.86 -21.18 -17.86
CA ASP A 78 -6.17 -21.29 -17.21
C ASP A 78 -6.83 -19.90 -17.08
N PRO A 79 -7.88 -19.60 -17.86
CA PRO A 79 -8.55 -18.31 -17.82
C PRO A 79 -9.20 -17.98 -16.47
N THR A 80 -9.49 -18.98 -15.63
CA THR A 80 -10.10 -18.76 -14.30
C THR A 80 -9.16 -18.05 -13.33
N ARG A 81 -7.86 -18.02 -13.63
CA ARG A 81 -6.83 -17.30 -12.86
C ARG A 81 -6.74 -15.81 -13.21
N ILE A 82 -7.62 -15.31 -14.07
CA ILE A 82 -7.62 -13.91 -14.52
C ILE A 82 -8.89 -13.23 -14.06
N HIS A 83 -8.75 -12.34 -13.07
CA HIS A 83 -9.86 -11.60 -12.48
C HIS A 83 -9.90 -10.18 -13.01
N ARG A 84 -10.99 -9.81 -13.68
CA ARG A 84 -11.08 -8.51 -14.36
C ARG A 84 -11.65 -7.41 -13.47
N VAL A 85 -11.08 -6.23 -13.59
CA VAL A 85 -11.54 -5.02 -12.89
C VAL A 85 -11.44 -3.80 -13.82
N PRO A 86 -12.29 -2.77 -13.67
CA PRO A 86 -12.18 -1.56 -14.48
C PRO A 86 -10.79 -0.88 -14.49
N ASP A 87 -10.14 -0.83 -13.34
CA ASP A 87 -8.77 -0.34 -13.11
C ASP A 87 -8.21 -0.82 -11.75
N TYR A 88 -6.96 -0.48 -11.41
CA TYR A 88 -6.32 -0.94 -10.17
C TYR A 88 -6.54 -0.04 -8.95
N THR A 89 -6.89 1.25 -9.10
CA THR A 89 -6.76 2.25 -8.02
C THR A 89 -8.01 3.07 -7.72
N GLY A 90 -8.90 3.30 -8.68
CA GLY A 90 -9.94 4.33 -8.63
C GLY A 90 -9.38 5.73 -8.89
N ALA A 91 -10.18 6.61 -9.50
CA ALA A 91 -9.84 8.02 -9.72
C ALA A 91 -10.15 8.89 -8.50
N SER A 92 -11.24 8.60 -7.78
CA SER A 92 -11.61 9.26 -6.53
C SER A 92 -11.31 8.39 -5.30
N LYS A 93 -11.47 8.96 -4.10
CA LYS A 93 -11.35 8.21 -2.84
C LYS A 93 -12.45 7.14 -2.74
N GLU A 94 -13.68 7.49 -3.08
CA GLU A 94 -14.83 6.59 -3.06
C GLU A 94 -14.63 5.42 -4.02
N GLU A 95 -14.13 5.70 -5.23
CA GLU A 95 -13.80 4.65 -6.20
C GLU A 95 -12.65 3.75 -5.71
N ARG A 96 -11.69 4.32 -4.99
CA ARG A 96 -10.58 3.55 -4.38
C ARG A 96 -11.08 2.63 -3.30
N ASP A 97 -11.92 3.11 -2.39
CA ASP A 97 -12.52 2.29 -1.34
C ASP A 97 -13.36 1.16 -1.95
N GLN A 98 -14.16 1.47 -2.98
CA GLN A 98 -14.89 0.46 -3.76
C GLN A 98 -13.92 -0.54 -4.41
N ARG A 99 -12.77 -0.09 -4.90
CA ARG A 99 -11.76 -0.96 -5.52
C ARG A 99 -11.14 -1.91 -4.53
N ILE A 100 -10.79 -1.42 -3.33
CA ILE A 100 -10.25 -2.23 -2.23
C ILE A 100 -11.24 -3.34 -1.89
N GLN A 101 -12.53 -2.99 -1.71
CA GLN A 101 -13.57 -3.98 -1.42
C GLN A 101 -13.74 -4.98 -2.56
N GLN A 102 -13.70 -4.53 -3.82
CA GLN A 102 -13.77 -5.40 -4.99
C GLN A 102 -12.60 -6.41 -5.01
N ILE A 103 -11.37 -5.96 -4.74
CA ILE A 103 -10.18 -6.81 -4.72
C ILE A 103 -10.28 -7.88 -3.62
N ILE A 104 -10.70 -7.48 -2.42
CA ILE A 104 -10.89 -8.41 -1.29
C ILE A 104 -11.98 -9.42 -1.59
N GLN A 105 -13.09 -8.99 -2.19
CA GLN A 105 -14.19 -9.89 -2.56
C GLN A 105 -13.73 -10.91 -3.60
N ILE A 106 -13.00 -10.48 -4.62
CA ILE A 106 -12.40 -11.38 -5.64
C ILE A 106 -11.47 -12.40 -4.97
N ALA A 107 -10.63 -11.95 -4.03
CA ALA A 107 -9.74 -12.87 -3.31
C ALA A 107 -10.54 -13.96 -2.56
N LYS A 108 -11.57 -13.55 -1.82
CA LYS A 108 -12.41 -14.47 -1.04
C LYS A 108 -13.23 -15.43 -1.90
N ASP A 109 -13.89 -14.92 -2.93
CA ASP A 109 -14.76 -15.73 -3.80
C ASP A 109 -13.99 -16.83 -4.53
N ASN A 110 -12.70 -16.60 -4.79
CA ASN A 110 -11.83 -17.54 -5.49
C ASN A 110 -10.92 -18.35 -4.55
N GLY A 111 -11.07 -18.20 -3.23
CA GLY A 111 -10.31 -18.95 -2.24
C GLY A 111 -8.83 -18.56 -2.13
N HIS A 112 -8.45 -17.37 -2.62
CA HIS A 112 -7.11 -16.84 -2.40
C HIS A 112 -6.91 -16.51 -0.91
N ASN A 113 -5.76 -16.87 -0.36
CA ASN A 113 -5.42 -16.62 1.05
C ASN A 113 -4.45 -15.44 1.24
N SER A 114 -3.84 -14.97 0.16
CA SER A 114 -2.89 -13.86 0.21
C SER A 114 -3.03 -12.90 -0.97
N ILE A 115 -2.55 -11.67 -0.80
CA ILE A 115 -2.52 -10.63 -1.83
C ILE A 115 -1.11 -10.05 -1.94
N PHE A 116 -0.64 -9.87 -3.17
CA PHE A 116 0.63 -9.23 -3.48
C PHE A 116 0.44 -8.00 -4.38
N ALA A 117 0.89 -6.84 -3.90
CA ALA A 117 0.69 -5.55 -4.57
C ALA A 117 1.90 -5.03 -5.36
N GLY A 118 3.03 -5.74 -5.35
CA GLY A 118 4.24 -5.29 -6.05
C GLY A 118 4.74 -3.93 -5.55
N TYR A 119 5.09 -3.04 -6.47
CA TYR A 119 5.48 -1.66 -6.19
C TYR A 119 4.60 -0.68 -6.98
N GLY A 120 4.47 0.54 -6.45
CA GLY A 120 3.56 1.54 -7.01
C GLY A 120 2.08 1.18 -6.80
N PHE A 121 1.19 1.88 -7.51
CA PHE A 121 -0.27 1.76 -7.34
C PHE A 121 -0.68 1.95 -5.86
N MET A 122 -1.17 0.89 -5.24
CA MET A 122 -1.66 0.87 -3.86
C MET A 122 -0.74 0.06 -2.94
N ALA A 123 0.47 -0.32 -3.37
CA ALA A 123 1.38 -1.12 -2.55
C ALA A 123 1.79 -0.44 -1.24
N GLU A 124 1.77 0.90 -1.22
CA GLU A 124 2.08 1.73 -0.06
C GLU A 124 0.82 2.38 0.55
N ASP A 125 -0.38 1.92 0.15
CA ASP A 125 -1.64 2.43 0.68
C ASP A 125 -2.00 1.68 1.98
N GLU A 126 -1.93 2.39 3.12
CA GLU A 126 -2.32 1.86 4.43
C GLU A 126 -3.74 1.28 4.41
N SER A 127 -4.67 1.95 3.72
CA SER A 127 -6.10 1.59 3.72
C SER A 127 -6.32 0.25 3.02
N LEU A 128 -5.58 0.00 1.94
CA LEU A 128 -5.58 -1.32 1.28
C LEU A 128 -5.06 -2.39 2.24
N VAL A 129 -3.86 -2.20 2.79
CA VAL A 129 -3.22 -3.23 3.63
C VAL A 129 -4.06 -3.53 4.86
N ARG A 130 -4.60 -2.49 5.50
CA ARG A 130 -5.51 -2.62 6.64
C ARG A 130 -6.76 -3.40 6.27
N ALA A 131 -7.39 -3.09 5.13
CA ALA A 131 -8.59 -3.80 4.70
C ALA A 131 -8.31 -5.29 4.39
N ILE A 132 -7.14 -5.59 3.82
CA ILE A 132 -6.69 -6.98 3.59
C ILE A 132 -6.54 -7.72 4.93
N GLU A 133 -5.83 -7.12 5.89
CA GLU A 133 -5.64 -7.68 7.24
C GLU A 133 -6.97 -7.91 7.96
N GLU A 134 -7.85 -6.90 7.98
CA GLU A 134 -9.19 -6.98 8.60
C GLU A 134 -10.09 -8.03 7.91
N SER A 135 -9.83 -8.35 6.65
CA SER A 135 -10.57 -9.36 5.91
C SER A 135 -10.12 -10.80 6.19
N GLY A 136 -9.02 -10.99 6.94
CA GLY A 136 -8.42 -12.30 7.24
C GLY A 136 -7.51 -12.84 6.14
N LEU A 137 -7.12 -12.00 5.18
CA LEU A 137 -6.18 -12.33 4.11
C LEU A 137 -4.76 -11.89 4.50
N THR A 138 -3.76 -12.61 4.01
CA THR A 138 -2.35 -12.25 4.23
C THR A 138 -1.89 -11.25 3.18
N PHE A 139 -1.49 -10.05 3.59
CA PHE A 139 -0.76 -9.15 2.71
C PHE A 139 0.71 -9.58 2.62
N ILE A 140 1.21 -9.84 1.41
CA ILE A 140 2.63 -10.16 1.18
C ILE A 140 3.41 -8.85 1.14
N GLY A 141 3.71 -8.32 2.32
CA GLY A 141 4.38 -7.05 2.53
C GLY A 141 4.41 -6.67 4.02
N PRO A 142 4.84 -5.44 4.36
CA PRO A 142 4.76 -4.94 5.72
C PRO A 142 3.30 -4.76 6.17
N CYS A 143 3.06 -4.85 7.49
CA CYS A 143 1.72 -4.62 8.04
C CYS A 143 1.25 -3.17 7.90
N SER A 144 -0.05 -2.94 8.00
CA SER A 144 -0.68 -1.61 7.81
C SER A 144 -0.04 -0.51 8.67
N ARG A 145 0.26 -0.83 9.94
CA ARG A 145 0.96 0.08 10.86
C ARG A 145 2.32 0.51 10.33
N THR A 146 3.11 -0.42 9.81
CA THR A 146 4.45 -0.13 9.28
C THR A 146 4.35 0.69 8.00
N VAL A 147 3.38 0.38 7.13
CA VAL A 147 3.12 1.17 5.91
C VAL A 147 2.80 2.62 6.27
N ARG A 148 1.92 2.84 7.25
CA ARG A 148 1.60 4.19 7.75
C ARG A 148 2.83 4.93 8.26
N GLN A 149 3.59 4.29 9.16
CA GLN A 149 4.76 4.90 9.79
C GLN A 149 5.88 5.25 8.79
N ALA A 150 6.01 4.47 7.71
CA ALA A 150 7.02 4.69 6.68
C ALA A 150 6.54 5.63 5.56
N GLY A 151 5.22 5.74 5.32
CA GLY A 151 4.67 6.50 4.20
C GLY A 151 4.81 8.02 4.34
N LEU A 152 4.71 8.54 5.57
CA LEU A 152 4.94 9.96 5.84
C LEU A 152 6.41 10.19 6.18
N LYS A 153 7.11 11.00 5.37
CA LYS A 153 8.55 11.28 5.57
C LYS A 153 8.87 11.79 6.98
N ASP A 154 7.98 12.58 7.56
CA ASP A 154 8.16 13.12 8.91
C ASP A 154 7.97 12.03 9.97
N GLU A 155 6.97 11.15 9.81
CA GLU A 155 6.74 10.01 10.71
C GLU A 155 7.89 8.98 10.61
N ALA A 156 8.43 8.77 9.40
CA ALA A 156 9.58 7.92 9.16
C ALA A 156 10.83 8.45 9.86
N LYS A 157 11.08 9.77 9.81
CA LYS A 157 12.19 10.40 10.55
C LYS A 157 12.02 10.27 12.06
N ARG A 158 10.81 10.53 12.59
CA ARG A 158 10.52 10.34 14.03
C ARG A 158 10.76 8.89 14.45
N THR A 159 10.34 7.93 13.62
CA THR A 159 10.55 6.50 13.87
C THR A 159 12.04 6.13 13.85
N ALA A 160 12.80 6.67 12.89
CA ALA A 160 14.25 6.47 12.82
C ALA A 160 14.97 7.04 14.06
N LEU A 161 14.63 8.27 14.48
CA LEU A 161 15.17 8.89 15.69
C LEU A 161 14.83 8.08 16.95
N ALA A 162 13.59 7.59 17.07
CA ALA A 162 13.18 6.73 18.19
C ALA A 162 13.91 5.38 18.22
N ALA A 163 14.39 4.92 17.05
CA ALA A 163 15.20 3.71 16.90
C ALA A 163 16.72 3.96 16.99
N ASP A 164 17.15 5.16 17.42
CA ASP A 164 18.56 5.57 17.51
C ASP A 164 19.30 5.56 16.15
N VAL A 165 18.55 5.77 15.06
CA VAL A 165 19.09 5.92 13.70
C VAL A 165 19.23 7.41 13.38
N SER A 166 20.44 7.82 12.98
CA SER A 166 20.70 9.21 12.58
C SER A 166 19.92 9.59 11.33
N VAL A 167 19.25 10.75 11.36
CA VAL A 167 18.56 11.34 10.21
C VAL A 167 19.28 12.62 9.77
N VAL A 168 19.06 13.04 8.52
CA VAL A 168 19.56 14.34 8.03
C VAL A 168 18.90 15.45 8.85
N PRO A 169 19.67 16.36 9.48
CA PRO A 169 19.10 17.45 10.27
C PRO A 169 18.19 18.34 9.42
N GLY A 170 17.00 18.64 9.93
CA GLY A 170 16.00 19.48 9.26
C GLY A 170 14.89 19.90 10.22
N VAL A 171 14.02 20.81 9.76
CA VAL A 171 12.82 21.22 10.49
C VAL A 171 11.66 20.34 10.02
N ASP A 172 11.33 19.31 10.81
CA ASP A 172 10.32 18.30 10.47
C ASP A 172 8.90 18.68 10.95
N ASP A 173 8.75 19.85 11.54
CA ASP A 173 7.52 20.39 12.10
C ASP A 173 7.24 21.83 11.61
N LEU A 174 7.83 22.24 10.48
CA LEU A 174 7.75 23.62 9.99
C LEU A 174 6.29 24.06 9.77
N THR A 175 5.50 23.24 9.08
CA THR A 175 4.08 23.52 8.81
C THR A 175 3.25 23.55 10.10
N VAL A 176 3.56 22.67 11.06
CA VAL A 176 2.93 22.65 12.39
C VAL A 176 3.25 23.94 13.14
N ARG A 177 4.51 24.38 13.15
CA ARG A 177 4.94 25.63 13.79
C ARG A 177 4.30 26.85 13.13
N THR A 178 4.27 26.90 11.80
CA THR A 178 3.61 27.96 11.04
C THR A 178 2.12 28.03 11.39
N LEU A 179 1.44 26.89 11.42
CA LEU A 179 0.02 26.83 11.76
C LEU A 179 -0.24 27.25 13.22
N LEU A 180 0.60 26.83 14.17
CA LEU A 180 0.50 27.27 15.57
C LEU A 180 0.77 28.77 15.73
N ALA A 181 1.73 29.32 15.00
CA ALA A 181 2.00 30.75 14.97
C ALA A 181 0.83 31.55 14.36
N LYS A 182 0.18 31.01 13.32
CA LYS A 182 -1.06 31.56 12.76
C LYS A 182 -2.22 31.48 13.73
N ALA A 183 -2.45 30.32 14.35
CA ALA A 183 -3.48 30.11 15.36
C ALA A 183 -3.32 31.10 16.54
N SER A 184 -2.09 31.36 16.97
CA SER A 184 -1.81 32.34 18.03
C SER A 184 -2.22 33.77 17.65
N ARG A 185 -2.19 34.12 16.36
CA ARG A 185 -2.62 35.44 15.84
C ARG A 185 -4.13 35.50 15.59
N GLU A 186 -4.73 34.40 15.17
CA GLU A 186 -6.12 34.33 14.68
C GLU A 186 -7.12 33.79 15.70
N GLY A 187 -6.69 33.55 16.94
CA GLY A 187 -7.59 33.19 18.05
C GLY A 187 -7.76 31.69 18.30
N GLY A 188 -6.82 30.86 17.80
CA GLY A 188 -6.72 29.44 18.11
C GLY A 188 -6.97 28.52 16.91
N LEU A 189 -6.60 27.24 17.07
CA LEU A 189 -6.78 26.20 16.04
C LEU A 189 -8.26 25.96 15.72
N ASP A 190 -9.15 26.07 16.71
CA ASP A 190 -10.60 25.94 16.54
C ASP A 190 -11.20 26.97 15.57
N VAL A 191 -10.68 28.19 15.57
CA VAL A 191 -11.17 29.27 14.71
C VAL A 191 -10.82 28.97 13.26
N ILE A 192 -9.57 28.58 13.02
CA ILE A 192 -9.09 28.18 11.69
C ILE A 192 -9.84 26.94 11.21
N ALA A 193 -9.99 25.92 12.06
CA ALA A 193 -10.74 24.71 11.73
C ALA A 193 -12.18 25.03 11.31
N LYS A 194 -12.89 25.85 12.09
CA LYS A 194 -14.27 26.27 11.75
C LYS A 194 -14.34 27.10 10.47
N ALA A 195 -13.39 28.01 10.26
CA ALA A 195 -13.35 28.84 9.05
C ALA A 195 -13.23 28.01 7.77
N HIS A 196 -12.50 26.89 7.85
CA HIS A 196 -12.28 25.97 6.73
C HIS A 196 -13.22 24.74 6.76
N GLN A 197 -14.21 24.70 7.66
CA GLN A 197 -15.14 23.57 7.84
C GLN A 197 -14.44 22.24 8.14
N LEU A 198 -13.31 22.31 8.84
CA LEU A 198 -12.48 21.18 9.27
C LEU A 198 -12.72 20.87 10.75
N GLN A 199 -12.33 19.68 11.18
CA GLN A 199 -12.42 19.24 12.57
C GLN A 199 -11.02 19.02 13.16
N ILE A 200 -10.90 19.30 14.46
CA ILE A 200 -9.70 18.98 15.24
C ILE A 200 -10.08 18.02 16.39
N PRO A 201 -9.18 17.11 16.78
CA PRO A 201 -9.43 16.17 17.86
C PRO A 201 -9.42 16.87 19.24
N ASP A 202 -10.42 16.57 20.06
CA ASP A 202 -10.54 17.09 21.43
C ASP A 202 -9.49 16.47 22.38
N GLY A 203 -8.94 17.29 23.28
CA GLY A 203 -8.12 16.84 24.42
C GLY A 203 -6.69 16.38 24.09
N ALA A 204 -6.22 16.60 22.86
CA ALA A 204 -4.84 16.33 22.47
C ALA A 204 -3.95 17.58 22.65
N SER A 205 -2.62 17.42 22.54
CA SER A 205 -1.70 18.57 22.57
C SER A 205 -1.89 19.48 21.36
N ASP A 206 -1.61 20.78 21.51
CA ASP A 206 -1.73 21.77 20.42
C ASP A 206 -0.98 21.34 19.15
N ALA A 207 0.21 20.74 19.31
CA ALA A 207 0.99 20.22 18.18
C ALA A 207 0.28 19.08 17.45
N TYR A 208 -0.35 18.16 18.20
CA TYR A 208 -1.13 17.07 17.61
C TYR A 208 -2.41 17.59 16.94
N GLN A 209 -3.08 18.55 17.56
CA GLN A 209 -4.26 19.20 16.98
C GLN A 209 -3.93 19.94 15.68
N ALA A 210 -2.79 20.64 15.65
CA ALA A 210 -2.29 21.32 14.45
C ALA A 210 -1.92 20.32 13.34
N GLU A 211 -1.26 19.21 13.67
CA GLU A 211 -0.94 18.15 12.72
C GLU A 211 -2.22 17.50 12.15
N ALA A 212 -3.22 17.24 13.01
CA ALA A 212 -4.51 16.72 12.59
C ALA A 212 -5.28 17.72 11.69
N LEU A 213 -5.21 19.02 11.99
CA LEU A 213 -5.82 20.07 11.18
C LEU A 213 -5.17 20.17 9.79
N LEU A 214 -3.83 20.09 9.72
CA LEU A 214 -3.10 20.05 8.44
C LEU A 214 -3.47 18.80 7.64
N ALA A 215 -3.52 17.64 8.27
CA ALA A 215 -3.95 16.40 7.61
C ALA A 215 -5.38 16.52 7.06
N ALA A 216 -6.30 17.10 7.82
CA ALA A 216 -7.67 17.35 7.39
C ALA A 216 -7.74 18.36 6.24
N SER A 217 -6.89 19.40 6.26
CA SER A 217 -6.84 20.41 5.21
C SER A 217 -6.31 19.82 3.89
N TYR A 218 -5.29 18.96 3.94
CA TYR A 218 -4.80 18.22 2.77
C TYR A 218 -5.86 17.29 2.18
N GLN A 219 -6.64 16.62 3.03
CA GLN A 219 -7.75 15.77 2.57
C GLN A 219 -8.88 16.58 1.93
N ALA A 220 -9.15 17.78 2.44
CA ALA A 220 -10.17 18.68 1.90
C ALA A 220 -9.69 19.50 0.68
N LEU A 221 -8.39 19.41 0.33
CA LEU A 221 -7.75 20.26 -0.68
C LEU A 221 -7.91 21.76 -0.38
N VAL A 222 -7.81 22.11 0.90
CA VAL A 222 -7.93 23.49 1.39
C VAL A 222 -6.62 23.89 2.05
N ASP A 223 -6.09 25.04 1.66
CA ASP A 223 -4.89 25.61 2.25
C ASP A 223 -5.25 26.39 3.52
N VAL A 224 -4.85 25.86 4.68
CA VAL A 224 -5.00 26.55 5.98
C VAL A 224 -3.80 27.46 6.31
N ILE A 225 -2.68 27.28 5.61
CA ILE A 225 -1.47 28.10 5.68
C ILE A 225 -1.03 28.45 4.26
N SER A 226 -0.56 29.67 4.02
CA SER A 226 -0.01 30.07 2.72
C SER A 226 1.51 29.88 2.66
N ILE A 227 2.07 29.86 1.45
CA ILE A 227 3.54 29.76 1.25
C ILE A 227 4.26 30.93 1.91
N ASP A 228 3.69 32.14 1.88
CA ASP A 228 4.29 33.32 2.51
C ASP A 228 4.34 33.22 4.05
N GLU A 229 3.52 32.36 4.65
CA GLU A 229 3.51 32.10 6.09
C GLU A 229 4.57 31.08 6.52
N ILE A 230 5.18 30.34 5.58
CA ILE A 230 6.16 29.26 5.84
C ILE A 230 7.61 29.81 5.98
N ALA A 231 7.79 31.14 5.98
CA ALA A 231 9.09 31.82 6.03
C ALA A 231 9.78 31.80 7.41
#